data_AF-A0A1C3KHZ7-F1
#
_entry.id   AF-A0A1C3KHZ7-F1
#
_cell.length_a   1.000
_cell.length_b   1.000
_cell.length_c   1.000
_cell.angle_alpha   90.00
_cell.angle_beta   90.00
_cell.angle_gamma   90.00
#
_symmetry.space_group_name_H-M   'P 1'
#
loop_
_entity.id
_entity.type
_entity.pdbx_description
1 polymer ?
#
loop_
_entity_poly.entity_id
_entity_poly.type
_entity_poly.pdbx_seq_one_letter_code
_entity_poly.pdbx_strand_id
1 'polypeptide(L)'
;MADEKVSREERYVFFERIDTYMPQAESAEKKNVSKEKEDFCKSFLSDNFFKYISFPPKFCVQFKHLYDLLLNSTKSGKASGSLDKHDCAFINYWLNDKLRGINIDNSIYVNEFYKQIKAKNNEIFKDELLNKKLHNIEKHELENMRKLYDLYNIKDKISIAITEGAQPEESASCLSYAKECYKKYKEAVINCSEACSYFYDLLTDFKNKYKEELTPFADSPSSCNYKELFEFEDYRTLLREYESGPFKNIITLPVLIPMCGVFLMFLYSNMFTPFRQRVLEKIKKTRNMLFDAGERHNGSLLYTYDDDKNIFNEGEYNISYYTVRSS
;
A
#
# COMPACT_ATOMS: atom_id res chain seq x y z
N MET A 1 -34.11 -7.12 22.46
CA MET A 1 -34.04 -7.63 21.08
C MET A 1 -32.56 -7.63 20.73
N ALA A 2 -31.95 -8.80 20.57
CA ALA A 2 -30.53 -8.88 20.25
C ALA A 2 -30.31 -8.26 18.87
N ASP A 3 -29.42 -7.26 18.79
CA ASP A 3 -29.01 -6.65 17.54
C ASP A 3 -28.35 -7.75 16.69
N GLU A 4 -28.96 -8.11 15.56
CA GLU A 4 -28.46 -9.18 14.70
C GLU A 4 -27.14 -8.70 14.10
N LYS A 5 -26.03 -9.12 14.71
CA LYS A 5 -24.69 -8.66 14.35
C LYS A 5 -24.40 -9.09 12.92
N VAL A 6 -24.33 -8.13 11.99
CA VAL A 6 -23.93 -8.37 10.60
C VAL A 6 -22.55 -9.05 10.60
N SER A 7 -22.50 -10.23 9.98
CA SER A 7 -21.30 -11.05 9.89
C SER A 7 -20.20 -10.33 9.09
N ARG A 8 -18.94 -10.74 9.27
CA ARG A 8 -17.83 -10.10 8.55
C ARG A 8 -17.99 -10.31 7.03
N GLU A 9 -18.41 -11.49 6.63
CA GLU A 9 -18.64 -11.90 5.25
C GLU A 9 -19.72 -11.03 4.58
N GLU A 10 -20.85 -10.82 5.26
CA GLU A 10 -21.93 -9.96 4.76
C GLU A 10 -21.49 -8.51 4.54
N ARG A 11 -20.51 -8.00 5.28
CA ARG A 11 -20.01 -6.63 5.11
C ARG A 11 -19.28 -6.43 3.79
N TYR A 12 -18.57 -7.46 3.32
CA TYR A 12 -17.77 -7.42 2.10
C TYR A 12 -18.46 -8.03 0.88
N VAL A 13 -19.63 -8.65 1.05
CA VAL A 13 -20.33 -9.39 0.00
C VAL A 13 -20.56 -8.59 -1.29
N PHE A 14 -20.67 -7.25 -1.21
CA PHE A 14 -20.83 -6.40 -2.40
C PHE A 14 -19.62 -6.43 -3.35
N PHE A 15 -18.42 -6.79 -2.87
CA PHE A 15 -17.23 -6.90 -3.71
C PHE A 15 -17.35 -8.01 -4.77
N GLU A 16 -18.17 -9.03 -4.52
CA GLU A 16 -18.50 -10.07 -5.53
C GLU A 16 -19.12 -9.46 -6.80
N ARG A 17 -19.76 -8.29 -6.68
CA ARG A 17 -20.45 -7.58 -7.78
C ARG A 17 -19.96 -6.13 -7.89
N ILE A 18 -18.70 -5.88 -7.55
CA ILE A 18 -18.14 -4.53 -7.43
C ILE A 18 -18.29 -3.70 -8.71
N ASP A 19 -18.13 -4.33 -9.88
CA ASP A 19 -18.24 -3.66 -11.18
C ASP A 19 -19.66 -3.13 -11.45
N THR A 20 -20.66 -3.64 -10.73
CA THR A 20 -22.03 -3.09 -10.77
C THR A 20 -22.18 -1.84 -9.91
N TYR A 21 -21.48 -1.77 -8.77
CA TYR A 21 -21.66 -0.73 -7.77
C TYR A 21 -20.80 0.49 -8.00
N MET A 22 -19.56 0.31 -8.49
CA MET A 22 -18.64 1.43 -8.74
C MET A 22 -19.20 2.48 -9.72
N PRO A 23 -19.80 2.10 -10.87
CA PRO A 23 -20.41 3.08 -11.77
C PRO A 23 -21.60 3.82 -11.15
N GLN A 24 -22.35 3.15 -10.27
CA GLN A 24 -23.47 3.74 -9.55
C GLN A 24 -22.99 4.77 -8.52
N ALA A 25 -21.89 4.46 -7.81
CA ALA A 25 -21.22 5.38 -6.91
C ALA A 25 -20.74 6.64 -7.66
N GLU A 26 -20.06 6.44 -8.79
CA GLU A 26 -19.55 7.54 -9.62
C GLU A 26 -20.69 8.40 -10.19
N SER A 27 -21.77 7.77 -10.67
CA SER A 27 -22.98 8.45 -11.13
C SER A 27 -23.62 9.30 -10.03
N ALA A 28 -23.68 8.76 -8.81
CA ALA A 28 -24.17 9.49 -7.65
C ALA A 28 -23.25 10.67 -7.31
N GLU A 29 -21.93 10.49 -7.31
CA GLU A 29 -20.98 11.55 -6.99
C GLU A 29 -21.03 12.73 -7.98
N LYS A 30 -21.25 12.45 -9.26
CA LYS A 30 -21.41 13.46 -10.32
C LYS A 30 -22.77 14.19 -10.27
N LYS A 31 -23.71 13.76 -9.43
CA LYS A 31 -25.03 14.37 -9.35
C LYS A 31 -24.96 15.78 -8.77
N ASN A 32 -25.34 16.78 -9.57
CA ASN A 32 -25.44 18.18 -9.14
C ASN A 32 -26.78 18.48 -8.47
N VAL A 33 -26.72 19.46 -7.55
CA VAL A 33 -27.89 20.04 -6.89
C VAL A 33 -28.60 20.97 -7.88
N SER A 34 -29.88 20.73 -8.17
CA SER A 34 -30.72 21.65 -8.95
C SER A 34 -31.91 22.13 -8.10
N LYS A 35 -32.31 23.40 -8.25
CA LYS A 35 -33.36 24.06 -7.45
C LYS A 35 -34.69 23.30 -7.38
N GLU A 36 -35.05 22.53 -8.41
CA GLU A 36 -36.29 21.76 -8.48
C GLU A 36 -36.23 20.39 -7.76
N LYS A 37 -35.07 19.95 -7.26
CA LYS A 37 -34.86 18.60 -6.68
C LYS A 37 -34.79 18.56 -5.15
N GLU A 38 -35.13 19.65 -4.48
CA GLU A 38 -34.77 19.84 -3.07
C GLU A 38 -35.91 19.80 -2.04
N ASP A 39 -37.16 19.55 -2.39
CA ASP A 39 -38.21 19.48 -1.34
C ASP A 39 -37.97 18.34 -0.35
N PHE A 40 -37.54 17.18 -0.86
CA PHE A 40 -37.05 16.08 -0.05
C PHE A 40 -35.88 16.51 0.85
N CYS A 41 -34.87 17.17 0.27
CA CYS A 41 -33.65 17.51 0.99
C CYS A 41 -33.85 18.59 2.06
N LYS A 42 -34.76 19.55 1.83
CA LYS A 42 -35.08 20.64 2.76
C LYS A 42 -35.51 20.14 4.15
N SER A 43 -36.24 19.02 4.20
CA SER A 43 -36.68 18.41 5.47
C SER A 43 -35.52 17.94 6.37
N PHE A 44 -34.34 17.69 5.79
CA PHE A 44 -33.15 17.21 6.51
C PHE A 44 -32.20 18.32 6.94
N LEU A 45 -32.16 19.44 6.21
CA LEU A 45 -31.19 20.52 6.44
C LEU A 45 -31.40 21.27 7.75
N SER A 46 -32.58 21.16 8.36
CA SER A 46 -32.90 21.76 9.66
C SER A 46 -32.42 20.94 10.86
N ASP A 47 -31.87 19.73 10.64
CA ASP A 47 -31.48 18.82 11.70
C ASP A 47 -30.02 19.00 12.12
N ASN A 48 -29.77 19.04 13.44
CA ASN A 48 -28.42 19.18 14.00
C ASN A 48 -27.49 18.03 13.58
N PHE A 49 -28.04 16.88 13.21
CA PHE A 49 -27.28 15.73 12.73
C PHE A 49 -26.44 16.04 11.47
N PHE A 50 -26.90 16.95 10.61
CA PHE A 50 -26.22 17.28 9.35
C PHE A 50 -25.14 18.35 9.50
N LYS A 51 -24.97 18.94 10.69
CA LYS A 51 -24.00 20.02 10.96
C LYS A 51 -22.56 19.62 10.62
N TYR A 52 -22.25 18.31 10.66
CA TYR A 52 -20.91 17.77 10.41
C TYR A 52 -20.66 17.40 8.94
N ILE A 53 -21.69 17.42 8.09
CA ILE A 53 -21.54 17.13 6.66
C ILE A 53 -21.13 18.42 5.94
N SER A 54 -20.00 18.40 5.23
CA SER A 54 -19.42 19.60 4.60
C SER A 54 -20.29 20.25 3.53
N PHE A 55 -21.30 19.54 2.99
CA PHE A 55 -22.34 20.13 2.16
C PHE A 55 -23.62 19.27 2.16
N PRO A 56 -24.50 19.42 3.17
CA PRO A 56 -25.64 18.52 3.37
C PRO A 56 -26.62 18.40 2.18
N PRO A 57 -26.96 19.47 1.43
CA PRO A 57 -27.88 19.36 0.30
C PRO A 57 -27.34 18.46 -0.82
N LYS A 58 -26.06 18.60 -1.17
CA LYS A 58 -25.43 17.74 -2.17
C LYS A 58 -25.36 16.31 -1.70
N PHE A 59 -24.92 16.06 -0.47
CA PHE A 59 -24.90 14.71 0.08
C PHE A 59 -26.27 14.05 -0.04
N CYS A 60 -27.34 14.76 0.36
CA CYS A 60 -28.70 14.27 0.30
C CYS A 60 -29.13 13.90 -1.14
N VAL A 61 -28.85 14.77 -2.12
CA VAL A 61 -29.14 14.52 -3.54
C VAL A 61 -28.34 13.32 -4.07
N GLN A 62 -27.06 13.19 -3.72
CA GLN A 62 -26.21 12.08 -4.13
C GLN A 62 -26.69 10.76 -3.52
N PHE A 63 -27.01 10.75 -2.23
CA PHE A 63 -27.50 9.57 -1.54
C PHE A 63 -28.85 9.10 -2.10
N LYS A 64 -29.79 10.03 -2.33
CA LYS A 64 -31.07 9.68 -2.96
C LYS A 64 -30.86 9.08 -4.35
N HIS A 65 -30.02 9.71 -5.18
CA HIS A 65 -29.72 9.21 -6.53
C HIS A 65 -29.10 7.82 -6.48
N LEU A 66 -28.17 7.56 -5.55
CA LEU A 66 -27.61 6.23 -5.35
C LEU A 66 -28.67 5.21 -4.94
N TYR A 67 -29.51 5.56 -3.95
CA TYR A 67 -30.59 4.70 -3.49
C TYR A 67 -31.56 4.33 -4.62
N ASP A 68 -31.98 5.31 -5.43
CA ASP A 68 -32.88 5.10 -6.57
C ASP A 68 -32.23 4.19 -7.63
N LEU A 69 -30.93 4.37 -7.93
CA LEU A 69 -30.20 3.52 -8.88
C LEU A 69 -30.17 2.06 -8.40
N LEU A 70 -29.94 1.85 -7.11
CA LEU A 70 -29.89 0.51 -6.52
C LEU A 70 -31.26 -0.14 -6.48
N LEU A 71 -32.27 0.58 -6.02
CA LEU A 71 -33.65 0.09 -5.92
C LEU A 71 -34.23 -0.33 -7.28
N ASN A 72 -33.93 0.42 -8.33
CA ASN A 72 -34.43 0.18 -9.69
C ASN A 72 -33.55 -0.75 -10.53
N SER A 73 -32.39 -1.17 -10.01
CA SER A 73 -31.51 -2.07 -10.75
C SER A 73 -32.14 -3.45 -10.96
N THR A 74 -32.35 -3.83 -12.22
CA THR A 74 -32.81 -5.16 -12.62
C THR A 74 -31.60 -6.08 -12.76
N LYS A 75 -30.97 -6.43 -11.64
CA LYS A 75 -29.89 -7.44 -11.61
C LYS A 75 -30.49 -8.84 -11.70
N SER A 76 -29.75 -9.80 -12.26
CA SER A 76 -30.21 -11.19 -12.41
C SER A 76 -30.73 -11.74 -11.08
N GLY A 77 -32.02 -12.10 -11.03
CA GLY A 77 -32.69 -12.68 -9.87
C GLY A 77 -33.28 -11.71 -8.85
N LYS A 78 -33.21 -10.39 -9.09
CA LYS A 78 -33.74 -9.37 -8.18
C LYS A 78 -35.11 -8.86 -8.64
N ALA A 79 -36.09 -8.82 -7.72
CA ALA A 79 -37.36 -8.14 -7.96
C ALA A 79 -37.15 -6.62 -8.03
N SER A 80 -37.71 -5.98 -9.05
CA SER A 80 -37.68 -4.52 -9.16
C SER A 80 -38.36 -3.88 -7.93
N GLY A 81 -37.74 -2.85 -7.36
CA GLY A 81 -38.33 -2.12 -6.23
C GLY A 81 -37.94 -2.60 -4.83
N SER A 82 -36.97 -3.52 -4.69
CA SER A 82 -36.40 -3.92 -3.40
C SER A 82 -34.87 -3.77 -3.39
N LEU A 83 -34.23 -3.84 -2.23
CA LEU A 83 -32.77 -3.99 -2.11
C LEU A 83 -32.42 -5.44 -1.73
N ASP A 84 -31.32 -5.95 -2.28
CA ASP A 84 -30.76 -7.24 -1.84
C ASP A 84 -29.63 -7.05 -0.81
N LYS A 85 -29.08 -8.17 -0.31
CA LYS A 85 -28.00 -8.13 0.69
C LYS A 85 -26.74 -7.42 0.19
N HIS A 86 -26.43 -7.54 -1.11
CA HIS A 86 -25.27 -6.89 -1.73
C HIS A 86 -25.48 -5.39 -1.83
N ASP A 87 -26.68 -4.95 -2.21
CA ASP A 87 -27.04 -3.54 -2.28
C ASP A 87 -27.00 -2.91 -0.87
N CYS A 88 -27.54 -3.59 0.15
CA CYS A 88 -27.48 -3.11 1.52
C CYS A 88 -26.04 -3.00 2.04
N ALA A 89 -25.19 -3.99 1.76
CA ALA A 89 -23.78 -3.96 2.15
C ALA A 89 -23.04 -2.79 1.47
N PHE A 90 -23.29 -2.56 0.18
CA PHE A 90 -22.70 -1.44 -0.55
C PHE A 90 -23.17 -0.09 -0.02
N ILE A 91 -24.47 0.10 0.22
CA ILE A 91 -25.01 1.34 0.82
C ILE A 91 -24.40 1.57 2.21
N ASN A 92 -24.24 0.52 3.01
CA ASN A 92 -23.62 0.62 4.32
C ASN A 92 -22.16 1.09 4.21
N TYR A 93 -21.38 0.51 3.31
CA TYR A 93 -20.01 0.97 3.01
C TYR A 93 -19.99 2.43 2.56
N TRP A 94 -20.79 2.78 1.55
CA TRP A 94 -20.82 4.12 0.96
C TRP A 94 -21.19 5.19 2.00
N LEU A 95 -22.20 4.94 2.84
CA LEU A 95 -22.57 5.88 3.91
C LEU A 95 -21.46 6.00 4.96
N ASN A 96 -20.86 4.90 5.40
CA ASN A 96 -19.75 4.93 6.34
C ASN A 96 -18.57 5.73 5.78
N ASP A 97 -18.22 5.51 4.51
CA ASP A 97 -17.13 6.20 3.84
C ASP A 97 -17.38 7.72 3.75
N LYS A 98 -18.55 8.12 3.24
CA LYS A 98 -18.87 9.52 2.97
C LYS A 98 -19.19 10.33 4.22
N LEU A 99 -19.87 9.74 5.20
CA LEU A 99 -20.25 10.46 6.41
C LEU A 99 -19.10 10.59 7.40
N ARG A 100 -18.31 9.52 7.58
CA ARG A 100 -17.24 9.49 8.60
C ARG A 100 -15.91 10.01 8.07
N GLY A 101 -15.80 10.19 6.76
CA GLY A 101 -14.69 10.87 6.11
C GLY A 101 -13.33 10.18 6.30
N ILE A 102 -12.26 10.88 5.90
CA ILE A 102 -10.90 10.32 5.89
C ILE A 102 -10.44 9.93 7.29
N ASN A 103 -10.69 10.77 8.30
CA ASN A 103 -10.26 10.56 9.68
C ASN A 103 -11.15 9.58 10.47
N ILE A 104 -12.23 9.09 9.86
CA ILE A 104 -13.21 8.16 10.45
C ILE A 104 -13.75 8.72 11.77
N ASP A 105 -14.69 9.65 11.66
CA ASP A 105 -15.40 10.19 12.80
C ASP A 105 -16.28 9.11 13.45
N ASN A 106 -15.93 8.72 14.68
CA ASN A 106 -16.68 7.73 15.45
C ASN A 106 -17.90 8.31 16.16
N SER A 107 -18.09 9.63 16.14
CA SER A 107 -19.28 10.29 16.68
C SER A 107 -20.49 10.20 15.73
N ILE A 108 -20.26 9.90 14.46
CA ILE A 108 -21.31 9.81 13.44
C ILE A 108 -21.82 8.38 13.36
N TYR A 109 -23.11 8.20 13.66
CA TYR A 109 -23.80 6.90 13.61
C TYR A 109 -24.61 6.75 12.32
N VAL A 110 -24.21 5.83 11.45
CA VAL A 110 -24.80 5.65 10.10
C VAL A 110 -26.23 5.12 10.17
N ASN A 111 -26.53 4.26 11.15
CA ASN A 111 -27.88 3.76 11.39
C ASN A 111 -28.81 4.87 11.89
N GLU A 112 -28.36 5.73 12.81
CA GLU A 112 -29.14 6.87 13.30
C GLU A 112 -29.39 7.90 12.19
N PHE A 113 -28.37 8.18 11.37
CA PHE A 113 -28.50 8.97 10.16
C PHE A 113 -29.65 8.48 9.28
N TYR A 114 -29.63 7.18 8.94
CA TYR A 114 -30.63 6.62 8.05
C TYR A 114 -32.03 6.56 8.68
N LYS A 115 -32.15 6.27 9.98
CA LYS A 115 -33.42 6.30 10.70
C LYS A 115 -34.09 7.68 10.61
N GLN A 116 -33.32 8.76 10.82
CA GLN A 116 -33.85 10.11 10.70
C GLN A 116 -34.27 10.43 9.27
N ILE A 117 -33.47 10.00 8.29
CA ILE A 117 -33.79 10.20 6.89
C ILE A 117 -35.09 9.50 6.50
N LYS A 118 -35.22 8.22 6.89
CA LYS A 118 -36.40 7.40 6.68
C LYS A 118 -37.64 7.99 7.37
N ALA A 119 -37.52 8.43 8.62
CA ALA A 119 -38.65 8.95 9.39
C ALA A 119 -39.31 10.17 8.72
N LYS A 120 -38.53 11.04 8.08
CA LYS A 120 -39.03 12.21 7.37
C LYS A 120 -39.53 11.90 5.95
N ASN A 121 -39.11 10.76 5.37
CA ASN A 121 -39.31 10.43 3.96
C ASN A 121 -39.59 8.93 3.75
N ASN A 122 -40.52 8.42 4.55
CA ASN A 122 -40.94 7.01 4.56
C ASN A 122 -41.49 6.55 3.21
N GLU A 123 -41.99 7.46 2.37
CA GLU A 123 -42.48 7.15 1.03
C GLU A 123 -41.36 6.77 0.04
N ILE A 124 -40.14 7.25 0.31
CA ILE A 124 -38.96 7.06 -0.55
C ILE A 124 -38.12 5.91 0.00
N PHE A 125 -37.80 5.94 1.30
CA PHE A 125 -36.95 4.94 1.96
C PHE A 125 -37.76 3.85 2.63
N LYS A 126 -38.41 3.02 1.82
CA LYS A 126 -39.30 1.94 2.28
C LYS A 126 -38.60 0.62 2.62
N ASP A 127 -37.34 0.46 2.22
CA ASP A 127 -36.67 -0.84 2.29
C ASP A 127 -36.36 -1.25 3.74
N GLU A 128 -37.09 -2.26 4.24
CA GLU A 128 -36.93 -2.76 5.61
C GLU A 128 -35.64 -3.57 5.81
N LEU A 129 -35.08 -4.15 4.74
CA LEU A 129 -33.83 -4.91 4.83
C LEU A 129 -32.65 -3.96 5.11
N LEU A 130 -32.61 -2.81 4.43
CA LEU A 130 -31.57 -1.81 4.62
C LEU A 130 -31.52 -1.31 6.07
N ASN A 131 -32.69 -1.08 6.70
CA ASN A 131 -32.77 -0.69 8.11
C ASN A 131 -32.07 -1.67 9.05
N LYS A 132 -32.18 -2.97 8.77
CA LYS A 132 -31.58 -4.03 9.58
C LYS A 132 -30.09 -4.22 9.31
N LYS A 133 -29.61 -3.87 8.12
CA LYS A 133 -28.23 -4.11 7.68
C LYS A 133 -27.29 -2.91 7.91
N LEU A 134 -27.82 -1.70 8.08
CA LEU A 134 -27.01 -0.51 8.33
C LEU A 134 -26.40 -0.51 9.74
N HIS A 135 -25.10 -0.28 9.81
CA HIS A 135 -24.34 -0.22 11.05
C HIS A 135 -23.03 0.57 10.86
N ASN A 136 -22.43 1.01 11.96
CA ASN A 136 -21.10 1.60 11.91
C ASN A 136 -20.05 0.52 11.67
N ILE A 137 -19.30 0.65 10.58
CA ILE A 137 -18.18 -0.25 10.26
C ILE A 137 -17.00 0.10 11.17
N GLU A 138 -16.34 -0.89 11.75
CA GLU A 138 -15.17 -0.63 12.60
C GLU A 138 -14.05 0.06 11.79
N LYS A 139 -13.28 0.95 12.44
CA LYS A 139 -12.30 1.80 11.76
C LYS A 139 -11.36 1.00 10.84
N HIS A 140 -10.78 -0.07 11.36
CA HIS A 140 -9.84 -0.92 10.63
C HIS A 140 -10.52 -1.66 9.47
N GLU A 141 -11.76 -2.11 9.64
CA GLU A 141 -12.55 -2.76 8.57
C GLU A 141 -12.88 -1.76 7.46
N LEU A 142 -13.26 -0.52 7.80
CA LEU A 142 -13.55 0.52 6.82
C LEU A 142 -12.29 0.92 6.02
N GLU A 143 -11.13 1.00 6.68
CA GLU A 143 -9.84 1.23 6.02
C GLU A 143 -9.48 0.10 5.05
N ASN A 144 -9.73 -1.16 5.44
CA ASN A 144 -9.51 -2.32 4.58
C ASN A 144 -10.45 -2.31 3.36
N MET A 145 -11.74 -2.01 3.55
CA MET A 145 -12.69 -1.85 2.46
C MET A 145 -12.26 -0.74 1.49
N ARG A 146 -11.78 0.40 1.99
CA ARG A 146 -11.26 1.49 1.15
C ARG A 146 -10.09 1.06 0.30
N LYS A 147 -9.12 0.34 0.88
CA LYS A 147 -7.97 -0.21 0.15
C LYS A 147 -8.43 -1.15 -0.97
N LEU A 148 -9.36 -2.06 -0.67
CA LEU A 148 -9.88 -3.00 -1.66
C LEU A 148 -10.69 -2.31 -2.75
N TYR A 149 -11.51 -1.31 -2.40
CA TYR A 149 -12.25 -0.50 -3.35
C TYR A 149 -11.31 0.27 -4.30
N ASP A 150 -10.24 0.84 -3.77
CA ASP A 150 -9.23 1.56 -4.55
C ASP A 150 -8.45 0.62 -5.49
N LEU A 151 -8.16 -0.60 -5.05
CA LEU A 151 -7.57 -1.64 -5.91
C LEU A 151 -8.46 -1.95 -7.12
N TYR A 152 -9.77 -2.14 -6.91
CA TYR A 152 -10.74 -2.34 -7.99
C TYR A 152 -10.84 -1.11 -8.91
N ASN A 153 -10.82 0.10 -8.35
CA ASN A 153 -10.81 1.34 -9.13
C ASN A 153 -9.61 1.45 -10.08
N ILE A 154 -8.42 1.09 -9.60
CA ILE A 154 -7.21 1.12 -10.43
C ILE A 154 -7.25 -0.01 -11.48
N LYS A 155 -7.78 -1.19 -11.13
CA LYS A 155 -8.01 -2.29 -12.09
C LYS A 155 -8.92 -1.83 -13.25
N ASP A 156 -10.01 -1.13 -12.96
CA ASP A 156 -10.91 -0.61 -13.99
C ASP A 156 -10.22 0.41 -14.89
N LYS A 157 -9.38 1.31 -14.33
CA LYS A 157 -8.57 2.24 -15.12
C LYS A 157 -7.59 1.52 -16.04
N ILE A 158 -6.97 0.43 -15.57
CA ILE A 158 -6.09 -0.41 -16.39
C ILE A 158 -6.91 -1.05 -17.53
N SER A 159 -8.08 -1.61 -17.22
CA SER A 159 -8.96 -2.20 -18.23
C SER A 159 -9.33 -1.20 -19.32
N ILE A 160 -9.76 0.01 -18.95
CA ILE A 160 -10.11 1.09 -19.88
C ILE A 160 -8.91 1.47 -20.77
N ALA A 161 -7.75 1.71 -20.15
CA ALA A 161 -6.54 2.11 -20.86
C ALA A 161 -6.05 1.05 -21.87
N ILE A 162 -6.33 -0.22 -21.59
CA ILE A 162 -6.02 -1.33 -22.49
C ILE A 162 -7.03 -1.40 -23.66
N THR A 163 -8.33 -1.23 -23.39
CA THR A 163 -9.41 -1.45 -24.36
C THR A 163 -9.65 -0.28 -25.31
N GLU A 164 -9.44 0.97 -24.89
CA GLU A 164 -9.77 2.16 -25.70
C GLU A 164 -8.69 2.53 -26.74
N GLY A 165 -7.61 1.75 -26.83
CA GLY A 165 -6.59 1.86 -27.87
C GLY A 165 -5.54 2.93 -27.55
N ALA A 166 -4.46 2.50 -26.92
CA ALA A 166 -3.42 3.40 -26.42
C ALA A 166 -2.75 4.24 -27.52
N GLN A 167 -2.96 5.55 -27.49
CA GLN A 167 -1.92 6.49 -27.92
C GLN A 167 -0.64 6.26 -27.07
N PRO A 168 0.57 6.64 -27.52
CA PRO A 168 1.79 6.46 -26.74
C PRO A 168 1.75 7.06 -25.32
N GLU A 169 0.95 8.10 -25.10
CA GLU A 169 0.72 8.72 -23.79
C GLU A 169 -0.19 7.87 -22.88
N GLU A 170 -1.11 7.10 -23.47
CA GLU A 170 -2.06 6.22 -22.78
C GLU A 170 -1.43 4.87 -22.40
N SER A 171 -0.45 4.38 -23.17
CA SER A 171 0.33 3.19 -22.77
C SER A 171 1.22 3.48 -21.56
N ALA A 172 1.81 4.68 -21.49
CA ALA A 172 2.53 5.17 -20.33
C ALA A 172 1.63 5.31 -19.09
N SER A 173 0.38 5.73 -19.27
CA SER A 173 -0.60 5.81 -18.18
C SER A 173 -1.04 4.43 -17.68
N CYS A 174 -1.24 3.45 -18.58
CA CYS A 174 -1.54 2.06 -18.21
C CYS A 174 -0.45 1.42 -17.34
N LEU A 175 0.83 1.55 -17.73
CA LEU A 175 1.95 1.03 -16.94
C LEU A 175 2.03 1.71 -15.56
N SER A 176 1.74 3.02 -15.51
CA SER A 176 1.66 3.75 -14.23
C SER A 176 0.57 3.18 -13.33
N TYR A 177 -0.63 2.95 -13.85
CA TYR A 177 -1.72 2.35 -13.08
C TYR A 177 -1.39 0.92 -12.62
N ALA A 178 -0.77 0.10 -13.48
CA ALA A 178 -0.36 -1.25 -13.11
C ALA A 178 0.65 -1.24 -11.95
N LYS A 179 1.66 -0.36 -11.99
CA LYS A 179 2.63 -0.17 -10.90
C LYS A 179 1.98 0.35 -9.63
N GLU A 180 1.04 1.29 -9.75
CA GLU A 180 0.29 1.82 -8.61
C GLU A 180 -0.57 0.74 -7.94
N CYS A 181 -1.29 -0.05 -8.75
CA CYS A 181 -2.11 -1.17 -8.29
C CYS A 181 -1.25 -2.17 -7.51
N TYR A 182 -0.12 -2.57 -8.08
CA TYR A 182 0.80 -3.50 -7.43
C TYR A 182 1.36 -2.96 -6.11
N LYS A 183 1.77 -1.70 -6.08
CA LYS A 183 2.25 -1.03 -4.86
C LYS A 183 1.19 -1.06 -3.76
N LYS A 184 -0.04 -0.63 -4.07
CA LYS A 184 -1.16 -0.62 -3.12
C LYS A 184 -1.54 -2.02 -2.67
N TYR A 185 -1.46 -3.02 -3.55
CA TYR A 185 -1.69 -4.41 -3.21
C TYR A 185 -0.66 -4.90 -2.19
N LYS A 186 0.65 -4.67 -2.43
CA LYS A 186 1.70 -5.00 -1.44
C LYS A 186 1.45 -4.31 -0.10
N GLU A 187 1.14 -3.01 -0.11
CA GLU A 187 0.83 -2.26 1.11
C GLU A 187 -0.40 -2.81 1.84
N ALA A 188 -1.44 -3.25 1.13
CA ALA A 188 -2.61 -3.86 1.73
C ALA A 188 -2.28 -5.22 2.38
N VAL A 189 -1.46 -6.04 1.73
CA VAL A 189 -0.99 -7.34 2.25
C VAL A 189 -0.13 -7.16 3.50
N ILE A 190 0.84 -6.24 3.46
CA ILE A 190 1.79 -5.96 4.55
C ILE A 190 1.09 -5.42 5.79
N ASN A 191 0.14 -4.49 5.60
CA ASN A 191 -0.53 -3.82 6.72
C ASN A 191 -1.67 -4.66 7.34
N CYS A 192 -1.91 -5.86 6.83
CA CYS A 192 -2.90 -6.78 7.36
C CYS A 192 -2.25 -7.56 8.52
N SER A 193 -2.80 -7.45 9.73
CA SER A 193 -2.25 -8.10 10.93
C SER A 193 -2.72 -9.56 11.06
N GLU A 194 -2.25 -10.32 12.05
CA GLU A 194 -2.61 -11.74 12.22
C GLU A 194 -4.14 -12.03 12.31
N ALA A 195 -4.97 -11.03 12.64
CA ALA A 195 -6.44 -11.17 12.75
C ALA A 195 -7.20 -10.96 11.42
N CYS A 196 -6.48 -10.94 10.30
CA CYS A 196 -6.91 -10.35 9.03
C CYS A 196 -7.12 -11.44 7.94
N SER A 197 -7.27 -12.71 8.33
CA SER A 197 -7.42 -13.87 7.44
C SER A 197 -8.46 -13.66 6.33
N TYR A 198 -9.64 -13.19 6.69
CA TYR A 198 -10.71 -12.95 5.73
C TYR A 198 -10.38 -11.82 4.73
N PHE A 199 -9.67 -10.78 5.16
CA PHE A 199 -9.24 -9.72 4.24
C PHE A 199 -8.16 -10.20 3.27
N TYR A 200 -7.31 -11.15 3.69
CA TYR A 200 -6.38 -11.82 2.78
C TYR A 200 -7.09 -12.66 1.71
N ASP A 201 -8.17 -13.34 2.07
CA ASP A 201 -8.98 -14.08 1.10
C ASP A 201 -9.54 -13.11 0.04
N LEU A 202 -10.06 -11.96 0.46
CA LEU A 202 -10.55 -10.92 -0.45
C LEU A 202 -9.44 -10.32 -1.35
N LEU A 203 -8.22 -10.13 -0.82
CA LEU A 203 -7.08 -9.70 -1.63
C LEU A 203 -6.66 -10.77 -2.63
N THR A 204 -6.79 -12.04 -2.26
CA THR A 204 -6.52 -13.18 -3.14
C THR A 204 -7.55 -13.24 -4.27
N ASP A 205 -8.83 -13.05 -3.94
CA ASP A 205 -9.91 -12.96 -4.93
C ASP A 205 -9.70 -11.79 -5.90
N PHE A 206 -9.31 -10.62 -5.37
CA PHE A 206 -8.93 -9.48 -6.19
C PHE A 206 -7.79 -9.83 -7.16
N LYS A 207 -6.71 -10.46 -6.67
CA LYS A 207 -5.57 -10.87 -7.50
C LYS A 207 -5.99 -11.86 -8.59
N ASN A 208 -6.85 -12.81 -8.27
CA ASN A 208 -7.36 -13.78 -9.24
C ASN A 208 -8.19 -13.09 -10.31
N LYS A 209 -9.14 -12.24 -9.91
CA LYS A 209 -9.99 -11.46 -10.82
C LYS A 209 -9.17 -10.51 -11.71
N TYR A 210 -8.17 -9.84 -11.14
CA TYR A 210 -7.21 -9.02 -11.88
C TYR A 210 -6.52 -9.81 -12.99
N LYS A 211 -6.05 -11.02 -12.68
CA LYS A 211 -5.41 -11.90 -13.67
C LYS A 211 -6.41 -12.37 -14.72
N GLU A 212 -7.54 -12.91 -14.31
CA GLU A 212 -8.55 -13.50 -15.20
C GLU A 212 -9.09 -12.48 -16.20
N GLU A 213 -9.46 -11.28 -15.73
CA GLU A 213 -10.10 -10.26 -16.56
C GLU A 213 -9.11 -9.53 -17.47
N LEU A 214 -7.84 -9.42 -17.07
CA LEU A 214 -6.84 -8.74 -17.89
C LEU A 214 -6.11 -9.68 -18.86
N THR A 215 -6.05 -11.00 -18.58
CA THR A 215 -5.39 -12.03 -19.42
C THR A 215 -5.72 -11.93 -20.91
N PRO A 216 -6.98 -11.70 -21.35
CA PRO A 216 -7.32 -11.57 -22.77
C PRO A 216 -6.56 -10.48 -23.51
N PHE A 217 -5.95 -9.52 -22.80
CA PHE A 217 -5.21 -8.41 -23.37
C PHE A 217 -3.68 -8.56 -23.29
N ALA A 218 -3.17 -9.73 -22.88
CA ALA A 218 -1.74 -9.98 -22.75
C ALA A 218 -0.97 -9.76 -24.07
N ASP A 219 -1.58 -10.13 -25.20
CA ASP A 219 -0.96 -10.03 -26.54
C ASP A 219 -1.35 -8.73 -27.28
N SER A 220 -2.07 -7.81 -26.61
CA SER A 220 -2.43 -6.54 -27.22
C SER A 220 -1.18 -5.69 -27.48
N PRO A 221 -1.07 -4.97 -28.61
CA PRO A 221 -0.02 -3.97 -28.82
C PRO A 221 -0.10 -2.81 -27.80
N SER A 222 -1.22 -2.66 -27.09
CA SER A 222 -1.41 -1.78 -25.93
C SER A 222 -1.10 -2.45 -24.58
N SER A 223 -0.58 -3.68 -24.55
CA SER A 223 -0.32 -4.42 -23.31
C SER A 223 0.73 -3.69 -22.47
N CYS A 224 0.30 -3.13 -21.34
CA CYS A 224 1.18 -2.37 -20.45
C CYS A 224 1.99 -3.26 -19.49
N ASN A 225 2.27 -4.49 -19.91
CA ASN A 225 2.98 -5.52 -19.15
C ASN A 225 2.45 -5.74 -17.72
N TYR A 226 1.12 -5.63 -17.56
CA TYR A 226 0.43 -5.73 -16.26
C TYR A 226 0.59 -7.11 -15.60
N LYS A 227 0.87 -8.14 -16.41
CA LYS A 227 0.91 -9.55 -16.02
C LYS A 227 2.18 -9.88 -15.23
N GLU A 228 3.31 -9.30 -15.62
CA GLU A 228 4.60 -9.50 -14.95
C GLU A 228 4.53 -9.14 -13.47
N LEU A 229 3.82 -8.08 -13.08
CA LEU A 229 3.78 -7.63 -11.69
C LEU A 229 3.14 -8.64 -10.72
N PHE A 230 2.16 -9.43 -11.16
CA PHE A 230 1.44 -10.39 -10.30
C PHE A 230 1.80 -11.87 -10.56
N GLU A 231 2.56 -12.16 -11.61
CA GLU A 231 3.06 -13.51 -11.91
C GLU A 231 4.17 -13.95 -10.96
N PHE A 232 5.05 -13.03 -10.52
CA PHE A 232 6.28 -13.41 -9.81
C PHE A 232 6.12 -13.71 -8.31
N GLU A 233 5.03 -13.31 -7.66
CA GLU A 233 4.99 -13.37 -6.19
C GLU A 233 3.71 -14.01 -5.65
N ASP A 234 3.86 -15.16 -4.98
CA ASP A 234 2.86 -15.72 -4.07
C ASP A 234 2.77 -14.85 -2.81
N TYR A 235 1.58 -14.79 -2.19
CA TYR A 235 1.35 -13.96 -1.00
C TYR A 235 2.29 -14.35 0.15
N ARG A 236 2.58 -15.66 0.32
CA ARG A 236 3.53 -16.12 1.35
C ARG A 236 4.92 -15.61 1.07
N THR A 237 5.29 -15.50 -0.21
CA THR A 237 6.57 -14.94 -0.63
C THR A 237 6.64 -13.45 -0.29
N LEU A 238 5.59 -12.68 -0.60
CA LEU A 238 5.48 -11.27 -0.22
C LEU A 238 5.61 -11.04 1.29
N LEU A 239 4.88 -11.83 2.08
CA LEU A 239 4.92 -11.72 3.54
C LEU A 239 6.29 -12.12 4.09
N ARG A 240 6.87 -13.22 3.59
CA ARG A 240 8.24 -13.64 3.97
C ARG A 240 9.28 -12.61 3.58
N GLU A 241 9.20 -12.01 2.39
CA GLU A 241 10.13 -10.95 1.95
C GLU A 241 10.01 -9.72 2.85
N TYR A 242 8.78 -9.32 3.22
CA TYR A 242 8.57 -8.25 4.18
C TYR A 242 9.14 -8.60 5.58
N GLU A 243 8.92 -9.82 6.05
CA GLU A 243 9.39 -10.30 7.36
C GLU A 243 10.92 -10.52 7.41
N SER A 244 11.53 -10.90 6.29
CA SER A 244 12.98 -11.17 6.15
C SER A 244 13.78 -10.00 5.59
N GLY A 245 13.12 -8.97 5.04
CA GLY A 245 13.74 -7.82 4.41
C GLY A 245 14.34 -6.81 5.40
N PRO A 246 15.22 -5.90 4.92
CA PRO A 246 15.95 -4.93 5.75
C PRO A 246 15.05 -3.87 6.41
N PHE A 247 13.75 -3.85 6.11
CA PHE A 247 12.79 -2.87 6.63
C PHE A 247 12.51 -3.01 8.15
N LYS A 248 13.01 -4.05 8.81
CA LYS A 248 12.90 -4.23 10.27
C LYS A 248 13.94 -3.45 11.09
N ASN A 249 14.85 -2.69 10.46
CA ASN A 249 15.95 -1.99 11.16
C ASN A 249 15.99 -0.47 10.94
N ILE A 250 14.88 0.28 11.08
CA ILE A 250 14.91 1.76 11.10
C ILE A 250 14.14 2.37 12.30
N ILE A 251 14.03 1.66 13.44
CA ILE A 251 13.57 2.27 14.72
C ILE A 251 14.45 1.83 15.90
N THR A 252 15.77 1.78 15.71
CA THR A 252 16.74 1.57 16.81
C THR A 252 17.99 2.44 16.67
N LEU A 253 17.91 3.59 15.98
CA LEU A 253 19.06 4.50 15.80
C LEU A 253 18.94 5.90 16.43
N PRO A 254 18.45 6.04 17.68
CA PRO A 254 18.95 7.14 18.50
C PRO A 254 19.56 6.69 19.84
N VAL A 255 19.93 5.40 20.00
CA VAL A 255 20.56 4.92 21.26
C VAL A 255 22.06 4.63 21.12
N LEU A 256 22.60 4.49 19.90
CA LEU A 256 24.04 4.29 19.70
C LEU A 256 24.85 5.59 19.53
N ILE A 257 24.21 6.71 19.17
CA ILE A 257 24.88 8.01 19.02
C ILE A 257 25.36 8.58 20.38
N PRO A 258 24.61 8.46 21.50
CA PRO A 258 25.09 8.90 22.81
C PRO A 258 26.26 8.05 23.34
N MET A 259 26.30 6.76 23.02
CA MET A 259 27.35 5.84 23.51
C MET A 259 28.72 6.14 22.89
N CYS A 260 28.76 6.46 21.59
CA CYS A 260 29.99 6.89 20.92
C CYS A 260 30.48 8.25 21.44
N GLY A 261 29.56 9.19 21.70
CA GLY A 261 29.92 10.52 22.24
C GLY A 261 30.55 10.44 23.62
N VAL A 262 29.99 9.61 24.51
CA VAL A 262 30.55 9.36 25.86
C VAL A 262 31.89 8.62 25.77
N PHE A 263 32.01 7.62 24.90
CA PHE A 263 33.27 6.89 24.69
C PHE A 263 34.38 7.79 24.15
N LEU A 264 34.07 8.70 23.22
CA LEU A 264 35.03 9.68 22.70
C LEU A 264 35.41 10.71 23.79
N MET A 265 34.46 11.21 24.59
CA MET A 265 34.77 12.08 25.74
C MET A 265 35.72 11.42 26.75
N PHE A 266 35.60 10.11 26.99
CA PHE A 266 36.53 9.35 27.84
C PHE A 266 37.96 9.27 27.28
N LEU A 267 38.13 9.29 25.95
CA LEU A 267 39.45 9.26 25.31
C LEU A 267 40.17 10.63 25.34
N TYR A 268 39.43 11.72 25.39
CA TYR A 268 39.97 13.09 25.31
C TYR A 268 40.01 13.85 26.66
N SER A 269 39.47 13.28 27.73
CA SER A 269 39.52 13.90 29.06
C SER A 269 40.83 13.56 29.81
N ASN A 270 41.58 14.59 30.20
CA ASN A 270 42.89 14.50 30.88
C ASN A 270 42.83 13.87 32.30
N MET A 271 41.65 13.43 32.75
CA MET A 271 41.44 12.81 34.06
C MET A 271 41.89 11.35 34.12
N PHE A 272 42.01 10.65 32.97
CA PHE A 272 42.37 9.23 32.90
C PHE A 272 43.82 8.94 32.45
N THR A 273 44.68 9.96 32.50
CA THR A 273 46.12 9.89 32.21
C THR A 273 46.85 8.66 32.83
N PRO A 274 46.64 8.29 34.11
CA PRO A 274 47.33 7.12 34.67
C PRO A 274 46.82 5.77 34.11
N PHE A 275 45.56 5.70 33.67
CA PHE A 275 44.99 4.47 33.09
C PHE A 275 45.50 4.25 31.65
N ARG A 276 45.65 5.33 30.88
CA ARG A 276 46.20 5.30 29.51
C ARG A 276 47.66 4.82 29.50
N GLN A 277 48.46 5.22 30.49
CA GLN A 277 49.84 4.73 30.67
C GLN A 277 49.89 3.22 30.98
N ARG A 278 49.03 2.72 31.89
CA ARG A 278 48.96 1.27 32.21
C ARG A 278 48.59 0.39 31.02
N VAL A 279 47.68 0.86 30.16
CA VAL A 279 47.28 0.11 28.95
C VAL A 279 48.39 0.12 27.91
N LEU A 280 49.05 1.26 27.69
CA LEU A 280 50.19 1.38 26.77
C LEU A 280 51.39 0.52 27.21
N GLU A 281 51.70 0.44 28.51
CA GLU A 281 52.74 -0.44 29.04
C GLU A 281 52.41 -1.92 28.81
N LYS A 282 51.15 -2.35 29.01
CA LYS A 282 50.74 -3.73 28.73
C LYS A 282 50.86 -4.09 27.25
N ILE A 283 50.50 -3.18 26.35
CA ILE A 283 50.63 -3.37 24.91
C ILE A 283 52.11 -3.42 24.49
N LYS A 284 52.97 -2.54 25.02
CA LYS A 284 54.43 -2.56 24.77
C LYS A 284 55.08 -3.85 25.27
N LYS A 285 54.70 -4.34 26.45
CA LYS A 285 55.21 -5.60 27.02
C LYS A 285 54.81 -6.81 26.18
N THR A 286 53.60 -6.82 25.63
CA THR A 286 53.09 -7.88 24.74
C THR A 286 53.79 -7.84 23.37
N ARG A 287 54.08 -6.64 22.84
CA ARG A 287 54.84 -6.47 21.59
C ARG A 287 56.30 -6.93 21.75
N ASN A 288 56.96 -6.62 22.86
CA ASN A 288 58.35 -7.03 23.09
C ASN A 288 58.52 -8.55 23.28
N MET A 289 57.49 -9.26 23.78
CA MET A 289 57.49 -10.73 23.81
C MET A 289 57.37 -11.37 22.42
N LEU A 290 56.74 -10.68 21.46
CA LEU A 290 56.45 -11.21 20.13
C LEU A 290 57.63 -11.03 19.13
N PHE A 291 58.54 -10.08 19.41
CA PHE A 291 59.68 -9.76 18.55
C PHE A 291 61.05 -10.29 19.05
N ASP A 292 61.13 -10.83 20.27
CA ASP A 292 62.38 -11.41 20.82
C ASP A 292 62.56 -12.93 20.50
N ALA A 293 61.60 -13.54 19.80
CA ALA A 293 61.64 -14.95 19.39
C ALA A 293 62.21 -15.19 17.98
N GLY A 294 62.71 -14.13 17.31
CA GLY A 294 63.02 -14.15 15.87
C GLY A 294 64.48 -13.95 15.47
N GLU A 295 65.44 -13.84 16.38
CA GLU A 295 66.86 -13.67 16.02
C GLU A 295 67.79 -14.52 16.90
N ARG A 296 68.19 -15.69 16.37
CA ARG A 296 69.57 -16.25 16.40
C ARG A 296 69.55 -17.72 15.94
N HIS A 297 69.97 -17.97 14.70
CA HIS A 297 71.19 -18.75 14.43
C HIS A 297 71.52 -18.74 12.93
N ASN A 298 72.57 -17.99 12.58
CA ASN A 298 73.35 -18.18 11.35
C ASN A 298 74.36 -19.31 11.57
N GLY A 299 74.61 -20.13 10.53
CA GLY A 299 75.76 -21.05 10.52
C GLY A 299 75.73 -22.18 9.48
N SER A 300 76.01 -21.83 8.21
CA SER A 300 76.83 -22.57 7.23
C SER A 300 76.55 -24.06 6.91
N LEU A 301 76.25 -24.36 5.63
CA LEU A 301 77.01 -25.32 4.81
C LEU A 301 76.74 -25.09 3.31
N LEU A 302 77.81 -25.22 2.52
CA LEU A 302 77.99 -24.82 1.11
C LEU A 302 77.77 -25.97 0.08
N TYR A 303 77.59 -25.52 -1.18
CA TYR A 303 77.85 -26.16 -2.50
C TYR A 303 76.89 -27.27 -2.99
N THR A 304 76.49 -27.35 -4.27
CA THR A 304 77.06 -26.89 -5.57
C THR A 304 75.92 -26.84 -6.64
N TYR A 305 75.78 -25.79 -7.48
CA TYR A 305 76.27 -25.62 -8.88
C TYR A 305 75.14 -25.84 -9.92
N ASP A 306 74.97 -25.12 -11.03
CA ASP A 306 75.25 -23.76 -11.53
C ASP A 306 74.55 -23.64 -12.91
N ASP A 307 74.59 -22.44 -13.50
CA ASP A 307 74.36 -22.08 -14.92
C ASP A 307 72.90 -21.85 -15.43
N ASP A 308 72.56 -20.79 -16.18
CA ASP A 308 73.36 -19.69 -16.74
C ASP A 308 72.45 -18.54 -17.30
N LYS A 309 72.92 -17.28 -17.20
CA LYS A 309 72.79 -16.09 -18.12
C LYS A 309 71.41 -15.47 -18.45
N ASN A 310 71.23 -14.14 -18.61
CA ASN A 310 72.10 -12.95 -18.59
C ASN A 310 71.26 -11.63 -18.63
N ILE A 311 71.60 -10.67 -17.75
CA ILE A 311 72.02 -9.26 -18.00
C ILE A 311 71.04 -8.20 -18.60
N PHE A 312 70.74 -7.18 -17.75
CA PHE A 312 70.75 -5.70 -17.90
C PHE A 312 70.20 -5.05 -19.21
N ASN A 313 69.50 -3.90 -19.24
CA ASN A 313 69.86 -2.63 -18.60
C ASN A 313 68.78 -1.54 -18.85
N GLU A 314 68.91 -0.53 -18.01
CA GLU A 314 68.29 0.79 -17.87
C GLU A 314 68.32 1.71 -19.12
N GLY A 315 67.36 2.66 -19.24
CA GLY A 315 67.46 3.80 -20.17
C GLY A 315 66.16 4.57 -20.43
N GLU A 316 66.05 5.74 -19.80
CA GLU A 316 65.03 6.78 -20.05
C GLU A 316 65.15 7.43 -21.46
N TYR A 317 64.01 8.01 -21.89
CA TYR A 317 63.81 9.25 -22.69
C TYR A 317 63.02 9.15 -24.01
N ASN A 318 61.92 9.93 -24.00
CA ASN A 318 61.30 10.79 -25.02
C ASN A 318 60.57 10.26 -26.28
N ILE A 319 59.24 10.41 -26.21
CA ILE A 319 58.30 11.15 -27.11
C ILE A 319 58.45 10.99 -28.63
N SER A 320 57.37 10.52 -29.29
CA SER A 320 56.72 11.27 -30.40
C SER A 320 55.33 10.71 -30.74
N TYR A 321 54.37 11.63 -30.90
CA TYR A 321 53.03 11.40 -31.42
C TYR A 321 53.04 11.32 -32.94
N TYR A 322 52.24 10.42 -33.52
CA TYR A 322 51.71 10.59 -34.87
C TYR A 322 50.24 10.15 -34.95
N THR A 323 49.35 11.14 -35.09
CA THR A 323 48.02 11.01 -35.70
C THR A 323 48.15 10.77 -37.20
N VAL A 324 47.43 9.80 -37.75
CA VAL A 324 47.11 9.74 -39.18
C VAL A 324 45.63 9.47 -39.36
N ARG A 325 45.02 10.36 -40.15
CA ARG A 325 43.66 10.31 -40.70
C ARG A 325 43.78 9.98 -42.18
N SER A 326 43.05 8.97 -42.63
CA SER A 326 42.56 8.76 -44.00
C SER A 326 41.58 7.58 -43.92
N SER A 327 40.36 7.62 -44.46
CA SER A 327 39.88 8.30 -45.66
C SER A 327 38.49 8.90 -45.44
#